data_AF-A0A3Q2YCE2-F1
#
_entry.id   AF-A0A3Q2YCE2-F1
#
_cell.length_a   1.000
_cell.length_b   1.000
_cell.length_c   1.000
_cell.angle_alpha   90.00
_cell.angle_beta   90.00
_cell.angle_gamma   90.00
#
_symmetry.space_group_name_H-M   'P 1'
#
loop_
_entity.id
_entity.type
_entity.pdbx_description
1 polymer ?
#
loop_
_entity_poly.entity_id
_entity_poly.type
_entity_poly.pdbx_seq_one_letter_code
_entity_poly.pdbx_strand_id
1 'polypeptide(L)'
;QLCDVLERLVLDSASCNLLTLDQTDPDNMSDFCIGQIELQRLRLSVTMFRYCKPTPYLARFNTGVFKRMRWNWLSSPPSYYLCCEDTPNIHADSDKYDITVVRMWSIGQWVQVKPDPNTESIVDWVLCDVPEGDFEKLLFLGEQEPSSHRATDQLLKLLMSQEGISPHPGGPQSPLQVL
;
A
#
# COMPACT_ATOMS: atom_id res chain seq x y z
N GLN A 1 3.27 -1.45 19.83
CA GLN A 1 3.19 -2.29 21.04
C GLN A 1 2.17 -3.43 20.87
N LEU A 2 0.87 -3.18 20.68
CA LEU A 2 -0.10 -4.28 20.48
C LEU A 2 0.07 -5.01 19.13
N CYS A 3 0.20 -4.26 18.03
CA CYS A 3 0.36 -4.87 16.70
C CYS A 3 1.62 -5.75 16.61
N ASP A 4 2.71 -5.36 17.29
CA ASP A 4 3.96 -6.12 17.32
C ASP A 4 3.82 -7.41 18.16
N VAL A 5 3.00 -7.37 19.22
CA VAL A 5 2.70 -8.56 20.05
C VAL A 5 1.83 -9.54 19.26
N LEU A 6 0.78 -9.06 18.58
CA LEU A 6 -0.07 -9.89 17.73
C LEU A 6 0.72 -10.50 16.57
N GLU A 7 1.56 -9.72 15.91
CA GLU A 7 2.44 -10.20 14.85
C GLU A 7 3.35 -11.33 15.34
N ARG A 8 3.97 -11.16 16.52
CA ARG A 8 4.83 -12.20 17.11
C ARG A 8 4.05 -13.47 17.43
N LEU A 9 2.85 -13.35 18.00
CA LEU A 9 1.98 -14.49 18.28
C LEU A 9 1.61 -15.27 17.01
N VAL A 10 1.28 -14.57 15.93
CA VAL A 10 0.97 -15.19 14.63
C VAL A 10 2.19 -15.90 14.06
N LEU A 11 3.38 -15.29 14.13
CA LEU A 11 4.63 -15.91 13.68
C LEU A 11 4.99 -17.15 14.49
N ASP A 12 4.87 -17.08 15.82
CA ASP A 12 5.13 -18.22 16.72
C ASP A 12 4.14 -19.37 16.42
N SER A 13 2.87 -19.06 16.18
CA SER A 13 1.86 -20.04 15.80
C SER A 13 2.14 -20.69 14.44
N ALA A 14 2.60 -19.89 13.46
CA ALA A 14 3.03 -20.40 12.15
C ALA A 14 4.24 -21.34 12.28
N SER A 15 5.20 -21.01 13.17
CA SER A 15 6.38 -21.84 13.42
C SER A 15 6.02 -23.20 14.03
N CYS A 16 4.90 -23.28 14.75
CA CYS A 16 4.34 -24.53 15.28
C CYS A 16 3.45 -25.28 14.26
N ASN A 17 3.36 -24.80 13.01
CA ASN A 17 2.46 -25.29 11.96
C ASN A 17 0.97 -25.26 12.34
N LEU A 18 0.57 -24.34 13.23
CA LEU A 18 -0.85 -24.19 13.63
C LEU A 18 -1.66 -23.35 12.63
N LEU A 19 -0.96 -22.56 11.81
CA LEU A 19 -1.53 -21.72 10.75
C LEU A 19 -0.52 -21.56 9.62
N THR A 20 -1.00 -21.15 8.45
CA THR A 20 -0.16 -20.83 7.29
C THR A 20 -0.09 -19.32 7.04
N LEU A 21 1.06 -18.87 6.55
CA LEU A 21 1.30 -17.49 6.10
C LEU A 21 1.51 -17.42 4.58
N ASP A 22 1.13 -18.48 3.87
CA ASP A 22 1.19 -18.55 2.41
C ASP A 22 -0.04 -17.85 1.81
N GLN A 23 0.16 -16.78 1.05
CA GLN A 23 -0.94 -16.03 0.45
C GLN A 23 -1.70 -16.80 -0.63
N THR A 24 -1.16 -17.91 -1.11
CA THR A 24 -1.85 -18.78 -2.06
C THR A 24 -2.89 -19.68 -1.39
N ASP A 25 -2.81 -19.84 -0.06
CA ASP A 25 -3.80 -20.58 0.73
C ASP A 25 -4.95 -19.63 1.13
N PRO A 26 -6.22 -19.93 0.81
CA PRO A 26 -7.35 -19.06 1.17
C PRO A 26 -7.55 -18.88 2.69
N ASP A 27 -7.09 -19.83 3.52
CA ASP A 27 -7.24 -19.81 4.97
C ASP A 27 -5.99 -19.27 5.70
N ASN A 28 -5.12 -18.58 4.95
CA ASN A 28 -3.90 -18.01 5.49
C ASN A 28 -4.15 -16.85 6.46
N MET A 29 -3.18 -16.66 7.36
CA MET A 29 -3.13 -15.54 8.30
C MET A 29 -1.92 -14.65 8.02
N SER A 30 -1.62 -14.40 6.74
CA SER A 30 -0.46 -13.59 6.32
C SER A 30 -0.58 -12.11 6.69
N ASP A 31 -1.81 -11.62 6.85
CA ASP A 31 -2.14 -10.31 7.38
C ASP A 31 -3.31 -10.35 8.36
N PHE A 32 -3.42 -9.30 9.16
CA PHE A 32 -4.53 -9.11 10.08
C PHE A 32 -4.98 -7.66 10.10
N CYS A 33 -6.27 -7.45 10.35
CA CYS A 33 -6.86 -6.13 10.53
C CYS A 33 -6.34 -5.52 11.84
N ILE A 34 -5.81 -4.30 11.77
CA ILE A 34 -5.30 -3.56 12.94
C ILE A 34 -6.19 -2.39 13.34
N GLY A 35 -7.25 -2.12 12.58
CA GLY A 35 -8.22 -1.06 12.89
C GLY A 35 -8.90 -0.48 11.66
N GLN A 36 -9.83 0.43 11.93
CA GLN A 36 -10.58 1.17 10.93
C GLN A 36 -10.72 2.61 11.39
N ILE A 37 -10.60 3.55 10.44
CA ILE A 37 -10.75 4.98 10.67
C ILE A 37 -11.85 5.51 9.78
N GLU A 38 -12.76 6.30 10.34
CA GLU A 38 -13.77 7.02 9.60
C GLU A 38 -13.41 8.50 9.49
N LEU A 39 -13.26 8.99 8.26
CA LEU A 39 -13.04 10.39 7.94
C LEU A 39 -14.39 10.99 7.55
N GLN A 40 -15.20 11.37 8.56
CA GLN A 40 -16.57 11.86 8.36
C GLN A 40 -16.68 13.01 7.35
N ARG A 41 -15.73 13.96 7.39
CA ARG A 41 -15.70 15.12 6.47
C ARG A 41 -15.60 14.70 5.00
N LEU A 42 -14.88 13.61 4.74
CA LEU A 42 -14.65 13.09 3.40
C LEU A 42 -15.61 11.93 3.07
N ARG A 43 -16.44 11.48 4.03
CA ARG A 43 -17.28 10.26 3.96
C ARG A 43 -16.49 9.00 3.62
N LEU A 44 -15.27 8.91 4.15
CA LEU A 44 -14.36 7.81 3.84
C LEU A 44 -14.19 6.92 5.03
N SER A 45 -14.09 5.63 4.77
CA SER A 45 -13.69 4.67 5.78
C SER A 45 -12.49 3.89 5.28
N VAL A 46 -11.44 3.89 6.10
CA VAL A 46 -10.14 3.28 5.78
C VAL A 46 -9.91 2.14 6.75
N THR A 47 -9.87 0.92 6.25
CA THR A 47 -9.53 -0.27 7.05
C THR A 47 -8.05 -0.61 6.86
N MET A 48 -7.36 -0.84 7.95
CA MET A 48 -5.91 -1.02 8.01
C MET A 48 -5.57 -2.47 8.26
N PHE A 49 -4.66 -3.02 7.47
CA PHE A 49 -4.14 -4.38 7.60
C PHE A 49 -2.62 -4.35 7.71
N ARG A 50 -2.07 -5.25 8.53
CA ARG A 50 -0.62 -5.43 8.68
C ARG A 50 -0.21 -6.83 8.25
N TYR A 51 0.80 -6.91 7.38
CA TYR A 51 1.39 -8.18 6.98
C TYR A 51 2.40 -8.66 8.02
N CYS A 52 2.32 -9.93 8.39
CA CYS A 52 3.17 -10.56 9.40
C CYS A 52 4.63 -10.72 8.95
N LYS A 53 4.88 -10.73 7.64
CA LYS A 53 6.22 -10.78 7.03
C LYS A 53 6.27 -9.92 5.77
N PRO A 54 7.45 -9.42 5.36
CA PRO A 54 7.62 -8.80 4.05
C PRO A 54 7.11 -9.76 2.97
N THR A 55 6.08 -9.33 2.25
CA THR A 55 5.37 -10.19 1.30
C THR A 55 5.46 -9.57 -0.09
N PRO A 56 5.85 -10.32 -1.13
CA PRO A 56 6.00 -9.77 -2.48
C PRO A 56 4.79 -8.94 -2.89
N TYR A 57 5.04 -7.74 -3.43
CA TYR A 57 3.99 -6.81 -3.83
C TYR A 57 3.04 -7.48 -4.83
N LEU A 58 3.61 -8.12 -5.84
CA LEU A 58 2.90 -8.97 -6.80
C LEU A 58 3.00 -10.43 -6.41
N ALA A 59 1.91 -11.17 -6.62
CA ALA A 59 1.88 -12.60 -6.31
C ALA A 59 2.67 -13.46 -7.32
N ARG A 60 2.80 -13.03 -8.59
CA ARG A 60 3.46 -13.83 -9.65
C ARG A 60 4.96 -13.60 -9.78
N PHE A 61 5.43 -12.38 -9.54
CA PHE A 61 6.82 -12.01 -9.79
C PHE A 61 7.37 -11.18 -8.64
N ASN A 62 8.62 -11.45 -8.26
CA ASN A 62 9.31 -10.65 -7.27
C ASN A 62 9.89 -9.39 -7.92
N THR A 63 9.25 -8.24 -7.68
CA THR A 63 9.72 -6.93 -8.13
C THR A 63 10.82 -6.33 -7.24
N GLY A 64 11.19 -7.02 -6.15
CA GLY A 64 12.02 -6.47 -5.08
C GLY A 64 11.26 -5.56 -4.11
N VAL A 65 9.96 -5.35 -4.34
CA VAL A 65 9.06 -4.57 -3.49
C VAL A 65 8.23 -5.51 -2.61
N PHE A 66 8.24 -5.26 -1.31
CA PHE A 66 7.54 -6.09 -0.33
C PHE A 66 6.55 -5.26 0.48
N LYS A 67 5.31 -5.75 0.58
CA LYS A 67 4.22 -5.17 1.36
C LYS A 67 4.47 -5.35 2.86
N ARG A 68 4.15 -4.32 3.62
CA ARG A 68 4.15 -4.33 5.09
C ARG A 68 2.81 -3.93 5.69
N MET A 69 2.09 -3.00 5.06
CA MET A 69 0.72 -2.64 5.43
C MET A 69 -0.13 -2.38 4.19
N ARG A 70 -1.44 -2.56 4.34
CA ARG A 70 -2.46 -2.24 3.33
C ARG A 70 -3.54 -1.37 3.97
N TRP A 71 -3.98 -0.36 3.24
CA TRP A 71 -5.17 0.41 3.56
C TRP A 71 -6.20 0.19 2.46
N ASN A 72 -7.36 -0.32 2.85
CA ASN A 72 -8.49 -0.50 1.96
C ASN A 72 -9.50 0.61 2.18
N TRP A 73 -9.98 1.14 1.07
CA TRP A 73 -11.02 2.13 1.06
C TRP A 73 -12.39 1.46 0.88
N LEU A 74 -13.32 1.74 1.79
CA LEU A 74 -14.61 1.05 1.82
C LEU A 74 -15.51 1.37 0.62
N SER A 75 -15.33 2.54 -0.02
CA SER A 75 -16.23 3.02 -1.07
C SER A 75 -15.79 2.77 -2.52
N SER A 76 -14.67 2.05 -2.77
CA SER A 76 -14.07 1.67 -4.08
C SER A 76 -12.55 1.92 -4.08
N PRO A 77 -11.73 1.18 -4.85
CA PRO A 77 -10.30 1.44 -5.04
C PRO A 77 -9.99 2.92 -5.33
N PRO A 78 -8.80 3.40 -4.88
CA PRO A 78 -7.59 2.57 -4.77
C PRO A 78 -7.24 2.03 -3.37
N SER A 79 -6.60 0.86 -3.35
CA SER A 79 -5.88 0.33 -2.18
C SER A 79 -4.48 0.95 -2.10
N TYR A 80 -4.08 1.35 -0.90
CA TYR A 80 -2.76 1.90 -0.62
C TYR A 80 -1.92 0.90 0.15
N TYR A 81 -0.60 0.96 -0.04
CA TYR A 81 0.35 0.03 0.57
C TYR A 81 1.55 0.77 1.13
N LEU A 82 2.02 0.30 2.29
CA LEU A 82 3.36 0.58 2.79
C LEU A 82 4.24 -0.55 2.30
N CYS A 83 5.25 -0.20 1.52
CA CYS A 83 6.19 -1.17 0.96
C CYS A 83 7.62 -0.84 1.34
N CYS A 84 8.46 -1.86 1.33
CA CYS A 84 9.90 -1.71 1.38
C CYS A 84 10.58 -2.35 0.16
N GLU A 85 11.74 -1.81 -0.21
CA GLU A 85 12.60 -2.32 -1.26
C GLU A 85 14.07 -2.15 -0.84
N ASP A 86 14.93 -3.07 -1.25
CA ASP A 86 16.36 -3.00 -0.96
C ASP A 86 17.09 -2.30 -2.11
N THR A 87 17.78 -1.20 -1.81
CA THR A 87 18.47 -0.36 -2.81
C THR A 87 19.97 -0.36 -2.58
N PRO A 88 20.82 -0.29 -3.63
CA PRO A 88 22.26 -0.22 -3.47
C PRO A 88 22.69 1.06 -2.73
N ASN A 89 23.54 0.91 -1.71
CA ASN A 89 24.13 2.03 -0.99
C ASN A 89 25.32 2.58 -1.78
N ILE A 90 25.07 3.62 -2.58
CA ILE A 90 26.08 4.29 -3.42
C ILE A 90 27.08 5.10 -2.56
N HIS A 91 26.81 5.29 -1.27
CA HIS A 91 27.64 6.08 -0.34
C HIS A 91 28.50 5.24 0.62
N ALA A 92 28.53 3.92 0.46
CA ALA A 92 29.45 3.07 1.21
C ALA A 92 30.90 3.31 0.72
N ASP A 93 31.80 3.67 1.63
CA ASP A 93 33.22 3.92 1.36
C ASP A 93 33.82 2.69 0.66
N SER A 94 34.31 2.89 -0.57
CA SER A 94 34.41 1.84 -1.59
C SER A 94 35.68 0.98 -1.48
N ASP A 95 35.96 0.43 -0.31
CA ASP A 95 37.12 -0.46 -0.11
C ASP A 95 36.75 -1.95 0.06
N LYS A 96 35.46 -2.30 -0.13
CA LYS A 96 35.00 -3.71 -0.14
C LYS A 96 34.06 -3.97 -1.31
N TYR A 97 34.27 -5.11 -1.97
CA TYR A 97 33.42 -5.67 -3.03
C TYR A 97 31.98 -6.05 -2.58
N ASP A 98 31.57 -5.66 -1.37
CA ASP A 98 30.22 -5.88 -0.85
C ASP A 98 29.36 -4.65 -1.12
N ILE A 99 28.46 -4.77 -2.11
CA ILE A 99 27.39 -3.79 -2.33
C ILE A 99 26.50 -3.84 -1.09
N THR A 100 26.68 -2.88 -0.19
CA THR A 100 25.79 -2.73 0.96
C THR A 100 24.43 -2.31 0.41
N VAL A 101 23.37 -3.05 0.72
CA VAL A 101 22.01 -2.67 0.35
C VAL A 101 21.30 -2.03 1.55
N VAL A 102 20.55 -0.96 1.31
CA VAL A 102 19.77 -0.25 2.31
C VAL A 102 18.29 -0.40 1.98
N ARG A 103 17.52 -0.79 2.98
CA ARG A 103 16.07 -0.97 2.86
C ARG A 103 15.37 0.38 2.94
N MET A 104 14.60 0.70 1.90
CA MET A 104 13.87 1.96 1.79
C MET A 104 12.37 1.72 1.94
N TRP A 105 11.68 2.62 2.62
CA TRP A 105 10.26 2.54 2.90
C TRP A 105 9.50 3.62 2.12
N SER A 106 8.36 3.23 1.54
CA SER A 106 7.49 4.16 0.80
C SER A 106 6.02 3.77 0.93
N ILE A 107 5.16 4.79 0.87
CA ILE A 107 3.72 4.63 0.68
C ILE A 107 3.44 4.80 -0.80
N GLY A 108 2.63 3.91 -1.35
CA GLY A 108 2.20 3.99 -2.72
C GLY A 108 0.82 3.38 -2.94
N GLN A 109 0.32 3.60 -4.14
CA GLN A 109 -0.99 3.16 -4.58
C GLN A 109 -0.88 1.93 -5.48
N TRP A 110 -1.87 1.04 -5.41
CA TRP A 110 -2.06 0.02 -6.44
C TRP A 110 -2.66 0.63 -7.70
N VAL A 111 -1.97 0.41 -8.82
CA VAL A 111 -2.45 0.76 -10.16
C VAL A 111 -2.71 -0.53 -10.92
N GLN A 112 -3.95 -0.76 -11.32
CA GLN A 112 -4.36 -1.98 -12.02
C GLN A 112 -3.72 -2.04 -13.43
N VAL A 113 -3.01 -3.13 -13.75
CA VAL A 113 -2.34 -3.32 -15.06
C VAL A 113 -2.98 -4.47 -15.84
N LYS A 114 -3.14 -5.65 -15.24
CA LYS A 114 -3.86 -6.78 -15.84
C LYS A 114 -4.89 -7.37 -14.88
N PRO A 115 -6.15 -7.56 -15.29
CA PRO A 115 -6.71 -7.21 -16.59
C PRO A 115 -6.69 -5.69 -16.81
N ASP A 116 -6.72 -5.26 -18.08
CA ASP A 116 -6.70 -3.84 -18.45
C ASP A 116 -7.90 -3.16 -17.78
N PRO A 117 -7.69 -2.15 -16.92
CA PRO A 117 -8.79 -1.50 -16.22
C PRO A 117 -9.79 -0.81 -17.18
N ASN A 118 -9.40 -0.54 -18.42
CA ASN A 118 -10.24 0.08 -19.43
C ASN A 118 -10.95 -0.94 -20.34
N THR A 119 -10.73 -2.24 -20.16
CA THR A 119 -11.44 -3.27 -20.93
C THR A 119 -12.86 -3.44 -20.41
N GLU A 120 -13.84 -3.43 -21.31
CA GLU A 120 -15.23 -3.80 -20.99
C GLU A 120 -15.43 -5.33 -21.02
N SER A 121 -14.42 -6.10 -21.45
CA SER A 121 -14.48 -7.55 -21.55
C SER A 121 -14.42 -8.20 -20.18
N ILE A 122 -15.56 -8.64 -19.65
CA ILE A 122 -15.63 -9.48 -18.45
C ILE A 122 -14.79 -10.78 -18.60
N VAL A 123 -14.58 -11.24 -19.83
CA VAL A 123 -13.78 -12.43 -20.13
C VAL A 123 -12.33 -12.21 -19.71
N ASP A 124 -11.78 -11.02 -19.91
CA ASP A 124 -10.40 -10.69 -19.52
C ASP A 124 -10.26 -10.75 -18.00
N TRP A 125 -11.29 -10.32 -17.27
CA TRP A 125 -11.34 -10.38 -15.80
C TRP A 125 -11.50 -11.81 -15.28
N VAL A 126 -12.34 -12.62 -15.92
CA VAL A 126 -12.62 -14.01 -15.50
C VAL A 126 -11.44 -14.94 -15.83
N LEU A 127 -10.76 -14.72 -16.95
CA LEU A 127 -9.60 -15.52 -17.36
C LEU A 127 -8.27 -15.04 -16.74
N CYS A 128 -8.27 -13.93 -16.01
CA CYS A 128 -7.09 -13.46 -15.32
C CYS A 128 -6.87 -14.28 -14.04
N ASP A 129 -5.98 -15.28 -14.07
CA ASP A 129 -5.78 -16.11 -12.87
C ASP A 129 -5.19 -15.33 -11.69
N VAL A 130 -4.38 -14.29 -11.95
CA VAL A 130 -3.84 -13.40 -10.91
C VAL A 130 -3.75 -11.97 -11.46
N PRO A 131 -4.43 -10.99 -10.83
CA PRO A 131 -4.29 -9.60 -11.21
C PRO A 131 -2.85 -9.10 -11.08
N GLU A 132 -2.40 -8.37 -12.09
CA GLU A 132 -1.14 -7.65 -12.10
C GLU A 132 -1.42 -6.16 -11.86
N GLY A 133 -0.51 -5.51 -11.15
CA GLY A 133 -0.58 -4.09 -10.92
C GLY A 133 0.80 -3.49 -10.74
N ASP A 134 0.86 -2.17 -10.84
CA ASP A 134 2.04 -1.39 -10.56
C ASP A 134 1.93 -0.73 -9.18
N PHE A 135 3.10 -0.51 -8.58
CA PHE A 135 3.24 0.23 -7.35
C PHE A 135 3.62 1.67 -7.64
N GLU A 136 2.63 2.55 -7.69
CA GLU A 136 2.88 3.99 -7.85
C GLU A 136 3.33 4.57 -6.50
N LYS A 137 4.63 4.88 -6.38
CA LYS A 137 5.20 5.48 -5.16
C LYS A 137 4.70 6.92 -5.02
N LEU A 138 3.99 7.18 -3.93
CA LEU A 138 3.40 8.49 -3.63
C LEU A 138 4.21 9.27 -2.58
N LEU A 139 4.78 8.57 -1.60
CA LEU A 139 5.54 9.19 -0.52
C LEU A 139 6.71 8.31 -0.09
N PHE A 140 7.90 8.89 -0.08
CA PHE A 140 9.11 8.25 0.43
C PHE A 140 9.30 8.55 1.93
N LEU A 141 9.61 7.53 2.72
CA LEU A 141 9.72 7.61 4.18
C LEU A 141 11.15 7.39 4.73
N GLY A 142 12.09 7.00 3.87
CA GLY A 142 13.49 6.76 4.24
C GLY A 142 13.77 5.32 4.69
N GLU A 143 14.85 5.14 5.45
CA GLU A 143 15.43 3.82 5.76
C GLU A 143 14.75 3.09 6.93
N GLN A 144 14.15 3.86 7.85
CA GLN A 144 13.59 3.32 9.09
C GLN A 144 12.13 2.92 8.89
N GLU A 145 11.80 1.68 9.27
CA GLU A 145 10.41 1.20 9.24
C GLU A 145 9.52 2.13 10.07
N PRO A 146 8.49 2.76 9.48
CA PRO A 146 7.56 3.57 10.24
C PRO A 146 6.67 2.66 11.11
N SER A 147 6.27 3.15 12.29
CA SER A 147 5.20 2.49 13.04
C SER A 147 3.88 2.53 12.27
N SER A 148 2.96 1.59 12.53
CA SER A 148 1.66 1.54 11.87
C SER A 148 0.86 2.83 12.01
N HIS A 149 0.95 3.47 13.18
CA HIS A 149 0.37 4.79 13.43
C HIS A 149 1.01 5.86 12.55
N ARG A 150 2.34 5.97 12.56
CA ARG A 150 3.06 6.98 11.77
C ARG A 150 2.81 6.82 10.29
N ALA A 151 2.81 5.58 9.78
CA ALA A 151 2.52 5.30 8.37
C ALA A 151 1.09 5.71 8.01
N THR A 152 0.11 5.41 8.86
CA THR A 152 -1.29 5.79 8.65
C THR A 152 -1.47 7.31 8.68
N ASP A 153 -0.84 8.02 9.62
CA ASP A 153 -0.89 9.49 9.66
C ASP A 153 -0.34 10.12 8.38
N GLN A 154 0.76 9.58 7.84
CA GLN A 154 1.36 10.09 6.61
C GLN A 154 0.45 9.84 5.40
N LEU A 155 -0.18 8.66 5.31
CA LEU A 155 -1.18 8.40 4.27
C LEU A 155 -2.35 9.38 4.37
N LEU A 156 -2.91 9.56 5.58
CA LEU A 156 -4.04 10.47 5.78
C LEU A 156 -3.70 11.91 5.39
N LYS A 157 -2.49 12.39 5.74
CA LYS A 157 -2.00 13.71 5.30
C LYS A 157 -1.92 13.82 3.79
N LEU A 158 -1.36 12.81 3.12
CA LEU A 158 -1.26 12.77 1.67
C LEU A 158 -2.64 12.85 1.00
N LEU A 159 -3.59 12.06 1.47
CA LEU A 159 -4.97 12.05 0.96
C LEU A 159 -5.66 13.40 1.15
N MET A 160 -5.53 14.00 2.34
CA MET A 160 -6.10 15.33 2.61
C MET A 160 -5.46 16.43 1.75
N SER A 161 -4.18 16.31 1.38
CA SER A 161 -3.51 17.25 0.48
C SER A 161 -3.98 17.12 -0.97
N GLN A 162 -4.24 15.90 -1.45
CA GLN A 162 -4.75 15.68 -2.81
C GLN A 162 -6.19 16.20 -2.99
N GLU A 163 -7.05 16.01 -1.98
CA GLU A 163 -8.41 16.57 -1.96
C GLU A 163 -8.43 18.11 -1.93
N GLY A 164 -7.34 18.75 -1.46
CA GLY A 164 -7.17 20.20 -1.45
C GLY A 164 -6.75 20.81 -2.80
N ILE A 165 -6.42 19.99 -3.79
CA ILE A 165 -6.01 20.42 -5.14
C ILE A 165 -7.11 20.02 -6.14
N SER A 166 -8.27 20.65 -6.02
CA SER A 166 -9.18 20.80 -7.15
C SER A 166 -9.01 22.21 -7.71
N PRO A 167 -8.22 22.43 -8.78
CA PRO A 167 -8.38 23.60 -9.60
C PRO A 167 -9.69 23.41 -10.37
N HIS A 168 -10.72 24.13 -9.94
CA HIS A 168 -11.91 24.38 -10.76
C HIS A 168 -11.44 24.78 -12.17
N PRO A 169 -11.72 24.02 -13.24
CA PRO A 169 -11.48 24.51 -14.58
C PRO A 169 -12.55 25.57 -14.87
N GLY A 170 -12.08 26.76 -15.24
CA GLY A 170 -12.90 27.95 -15.29
C GLY A 170 -14.00 27.96 -16.36
N GLY A 171 -14.97 28.85 -16.11
CA GLY A 171 -15.81 29.50 -17.11
C GLY A 171 -17.21 29.83 -16.60
N PRO A 172 -17.79 30.98 -16.99
CA PRO A 172 -17.26 32.34 -16.93
C PRO A 172 -18.00 33.18 -15.86
N GLN A 173 -17.32 34.21 -15.34
CA GLN A 173 -17.99 35.28 -14.60
C GLN A 173 -18.94 36.01 -15.57
N SER A 174 -20.24 35.84 -15.38
CA SER A 174 -21.22 36.71 -16.03
C SER A 174 -21.15 38.08 -15.34
N PRO A 175 -20.96 39.17 -16.09
CA PRO A 175 -21.07 40.51 -15.51
C PRO A 175 -22.54 40.76 -15.16
N LEU A 176 -22.78 41.17 -13.92
CA LEU A 176 -24.03 41.79 -13.51
C LEU A 176 -24.27 43.00 -14.40
N GLN A 177 -25.22 42.91 -15.33
CA GLN A 177 -25.81 44.10 -15.94
C GLN A 177 -26.86 44.64 -14.97
N VAL A 178 -26.61 45.87 -14.55
CA VAL A 178 -27.58 46.76 -13.92
C VAL A 178 -28.68 47.07 -14.94
N LEU A 179 -29.93 46.75 -14.60
CA LEU A 179 -31.14 47.50 -14.95
C LEU A 179 -32.30 47.02 -14.05
#